data_AF-A0A8E2KWT5-F1
#
_entry.id   AF-A0A8E2KWT5-F1
#
_cell.length_a   1.000
_cell.length_b   1.000
_cell.length_c   1.000
_cell.angle_alpha   90.00
_cell.angle_beta   90.00
_cell.angle_gamma   90.00
#
_symmetry.space_group_name_H-M   'P 1'
#
loop_
_entity.id
_entity.type
_entity.pdbx_description
1 polymer ?
#
loop_
_entity_poly.entity_id
_entity_poly.type
_entity_poly.pdbx_seq_one_letter_code
_entity_poly.pdbx_strand_id
1 'polypeptide(L)'
;MSQAEFRPIAYLKDRCPWCLKFRLFLLESGLRGHFDFREFVPGDDREAAIRAELAPHFPKPSFPTVQIAPGVYMRESDDLIAHYAAAHGVDVGDLPTLDQYIRGPLVTIAELRAEIAELRG
;
A
#
# COMPACT_ATOMS: atom_id res chain seq x y z
N MET A 1 6.44 -7.87 -31.99
CA MET A 1 7.28 -7.62 -30.81
C MET A 1 6.34 -7.24 -29.68
N SER A 2 6.09 -8.13 -28.72
CA SER A 2 5.23 -7.80 -27.58
C SER A 2 5.99 -6.85 -26.65
N GLN A 3 5.51 -5.61 -26.49
CA GLN A 3 5.86 -4.83 -25.31
C GLN A 3 5.38 -5.64 -24.11
N ALA A 4 6.28 -5.95 -23.17
CA ALA A 4 5.86 -6.54 -21.91
C ALA A 4 4.88 -5.56 -21.25
N GLU A 5 3.70 -6.06 -20.88
CA GLU A 5 2.71 -5.25 -20.18
C GLU A 5 3.31 -4.77 -18.86
N PHE A 6 3.16 -3.47 -18.58
CA PHE A 6 3.70 -2.88 -17.36
C PHE A 6 3.03 -3.53 -16.14
N ARG A 7 3.85 -4.03 -15.20
CA ARG A 7 3.39 -4.53 -13.90
C ARG A 7 3.55 -3.42 -12.86
N PRO A 8 2.47 -2.98 -12.18
CA PRO A 8 2.57 -1.99 -11.13
C PRO A 8 3.52 -2.41 -10.00
N ILE A 9 4.30 -1.45 -9.48
CA ILE A 9 5.29 -1.70 -8.44
C ILE A 9 4.74 -1.20 -7.10
N ALA A 10 4.47 -2.10 -6.17
CA ALA A 10 4.03 -1.79 -4.82
C ALA A 10 5.22 -1.64 -3.87
N TYR A 11 5.41 -0.44 -3.35
CA TYR A 11 6.39 -0.10 -2.33
C TYR A 11 5.75 -0.24 -0.95
N LEU A 12 6.20 -1.22 -0.17
CA LEU A 12 5.59 -1.59 1.10
C LEU A 12 6.61 -1.56 2.24
N LYS A 13 6.14 -1.15 3.40
CA LYS A 13 6.92 -1.14 4.64
C LYS A 13 6.50 -2.32 5.51
N ASP A 14 7.49 -3.04 6.04
CA ASP A 14 7.26 -4.09 7.04
C ASP A 14 6.52 -3.56 8.27
N ARG A 15 5.63 -4.40 8.84
CA ARG A 15 4.77 -4.07 9.99
C ARG A 15 3.99 -2.75 9.84
N CYS A 16 3.70 -2.33 8.61
CA CYS A 16 2.85 -1.18 8.34
C CYS A 16 1.37 -1.61 8.22
N PRO A 17 0.46 -1.12 9.08
CA PRO A 17 -0.95 -1.49 9.08
C PRO A 17 -1.66 -1.17 7.74
N TRP A 18 -1.40 0.00 7.17
CA TRP A 18 -1.97 0.39 5.87
C TRP A 18 -1.38 -0.41 4.71
N CYS A 19 -0.11 -0.85 4.80
CA CYS A 19 0.45 -1.77 3.81
C CYS A 19 -0.23 -3.15 3.91
N LEU A 20 -0.55 -3.62 5.12
CA LEU A 20 -1.30 -4.86 5.31
C LEU A 20 -2.72 -4.74 4.73
N LYS A 21 -3.42 -3.63 4.96
CA LYS A 21 -4.73 -3.33 4.34
C LYS A 21 -4.66 -3.51 2.81
N PHE A 22 -3.69 -2.87 2.16
CA PHE A 22 -3.53 -2.99 0.71
C PHE A 22 -3.15 -4.42 0.27
N ARG A 23 -2.29 -5.13 1.04
CA ARG A 23 -1.96 -6.53 0.76
C ARG A 23 -3.16 -7.46 0.84
N LEU A 24 -4.04 -7.27 1.82
CA LEU A 24 -5.27 -8.07 1.97
C LEU A 24 -6.20 -7.85 0.78
N PHE A 25 -6.38 -6.60 0.36
CA PHE A 25 -7.11 -6.29 -0.88
C PHE A 25 -6.52 -7.04 -2.08
N LEU A 26 -5.21 -6.93 -2.32
CA LEU A 26 -4.56 -7.61 -3.45
C LEU A 26 -4.66 -9.14 -3.36
N LEU A 27 -4.63 -9.70 -2.15
CA LEU A 27 -4.72 -11.13 -1.95
C LEU A 27 -6.14 -11.64 -2.24
N GLU A 28 -7.16 -11.07 -1.61
CA GLU A 28 -8.54 -11.54 -1.74
C GLU A 28 -9.15 -11.24 -3.10
N SER A 29 -8.79 -10.13 -3.73
CA SER A 29 -9.21 -9.80 -5.11
C SER A 29 -8.51 -10.64 -6.18
N GLY A 30 -7.53 -11.47 -5.81
CA GLY A 30 -6.70 -12.22 -6.76
C GLY A 30 -5.67 -11.36 -7.52
N LEU A 31 -5.57 -10.05 -7.23
CA LEU A 31 -4.71 -9.14 -7.96
C LEU A 31 -3.23 -9.21 -7.57
N ARG A 32 -2.85 -9.93 -6.50
CA ARG A 32 -1.45 -10.03 -6.03
C ARG A 32 -0.47 -10.45 -7.14
N GLY A 33 -0.90 -11.33 -8.06
CA GLY A 33 -0.08 -11.78 -9.19
C GLY A 33 0.19 -10.72 -10.26
N HIS A 34 -0.47 -9.56 -10.21
CA HIS A 34 -0.31 -8.46 -11.17
C HIS A 34 0.74 -7.42 -10.75
N PHE A 35 1.28 -7.53 -9.54
CA PHE A 35 2.20 -6.54 -8.98
C PHE A 35 3.62 -7.09 -8.82
N ASP A 36 4.58 -6.19 -8.91
CA ASP A 36 5.91 -6.39 -8.37
C ASP A 36 5.99 -5.73 -6.98
N PHE A 37 6.69 -6.35 -6.04
CA PHE A 37 6.77 -5.87 -4.66
C PHE A 37 8.18 -5.42 -4.32
N ARG A 38 8.31 -4.18 -3.84
CA ARG A 38 9.53 -3.64 -3.26
C ARG A 38 9.30 -3.35 -1.78
N GLU A 39 9.92 -4.16 -0.93
CA GLU A 39 9.66 -4.16 0.50
C GLU A 39 10.93 -3.91 1.29
N PHE A 40 10.78 -3.19 2.41
CA PHE A 40 11.86 -2.95 3.36
C PHE A 40 11.38 -3.10 4.81
N VAL A 41 12.31 -3.50 5.66
CA VAL A 41 12.20 -3.44 7.12
C VAL A 41 12.82 -2.12 7.60
N PRO A 42 12.18 -1.38 8.52
CA PRO A 42 12.77 -0.15 9.05
C PRO A 42 14.20 -0.37 9.58
N GLY A 43 15.14 0.43 9.08
CA GLY A 43 16.57 0.36 9.41
C GLY A 43 17.40 -0.58 8.55
N ASP A 44 16.82 -1.27 7.57
CA ASP A 44 17.58 -2.10 6.63
C ASP A 44 18.19 -1.29 5.47
N ASP A 45 19.05 -1.94 4.69
CA ASP A 45 19.74 -1.32 3.56
C ASP A 45 18.79 -0.91 2.41
N ARG A 46 17.60 -1.50 2.34
CA ARG A 46 16.62 -1.23 1.28
C ARG A 46 15.83 0.03 1.56
N GLU A 47 15.64 0.40 2.83
CA GLU A 47 14.87 1.57 3.23
C GLU A 47 15.39 2.85 2.55
N ALA A 48 16.71 3.08 2.61
CA ALA A 48 17.33 4.27 2.05
C ALA A 48 17.13 4.34 0.52
N ALA A 49 17.33 3.23 -0.18
CA ALA A 49 17.16 3.15 -1.64
C ALA A 49 15.72 3.41 -2.07
N ILE A 50 14.74 2.76 -1.42
CA ILE A 50 13.31 2.95 -1.72
C ILE A 50 12.87 4.38 -1.43
N ARG A 51 13.32 4.96 -0.31
CA ARG A 51 13.00 6.36 0.01
C ARG A 51 13.61 7.33 -0.98
N ALA A 52 14.85 7.09 -1.43
CA ALA A 52 15.51 7.92 -2.44
C ALA A 52 14.79 7.86 -3.78
N GLU A 53 14.28 6.69 -4.19
CA GLU A 53 13.47 6.53 -5.40
C GLU A 53 12.15 7.30 -5.33
N LEU A 54 11.49 7.32 -4.17
CA LEU A 54 10.20 7.99 -3.99
C LEU A 54 10.30 9.49 -3.69
N ALA A 55 11.45 9.98 -3.21
CA ALA A 55 11.64 11.36 -2.80
C ALA A 55 11.38 12.41 -3.91
N PRO A 56 11.73 12.18 -5.20
CA PRO A 56 11.38 13.09 -6.28
C PRO A 56 9.87 13.22 -6.52
N HIS A 57 9.07 12.24 -6.09
CA HIS A 57 7.64 12.17 -6.34
C HIS A 57 6.81 12.66 -5.16
N PHE A 58 7.36 12.63 -3.94
CA PHE A 58 6.65 13.02 -2.72
C PHE A 58 7.57 13.78 -1.75
N PRO A 59 7.14 14.95 -1.21
CA PRO A 59 7.89 15.68 -0.18
C PRO A 59 8.19 14.83 1.05
N LYS A 60 7.28 13.90 1.38
CA LYS A 60 7.45 12.90 2.43
C LYS A 60 6.85 11.57 1.95
N PRO A 61 7.68 10.59 1.54
CA PRO A 61 7.19 9.28 1.14
C PRO A 61 6.44 8.58 2.27
N SER A 62 5.21 8.11 1.97
CA SER A 62 4.39 7.26 2.83
C SER A 62 4.23 5.88 2.19
N PHE A 63 3.76 4.90 2.97
CA PHE A 63 3.55 3.54 2.50
C PHE A 63 2.17 3.05 2.95
N PRO A 64 1.37 2.40 2.08
CA PRO A 64 1.74 1.93 0.74
C PRO A 64 1.84 3.06 -0.29
N THR A 65 2.74 2.87 -1.25
CA THR A 65 2.85 3.65 -2.49
C THR A 65 2.93 2.68 -3.65
N VAL A 66 2.32 2.99 -4.80
CA VAL A 66 2.37 2.17 -6.00
C VAL A 66 2.78 3.03 -7.19
N GLN A 67 3.71 2.52 -8.00
CA GLN A 67 3.90 3.04 -9.36
C GLN A 67 2.83 2.40 -10.26
N ILE A 68 1.76 3.15 -10.56
CA ILE A 68 0.59 2.65 -11.29
C ILE A 68 0.79 2.65 -12.81
N ALA A 69 1.73 3.47 -13.28
CA ALA A 69 2.24 3.50 -14.65
C ALA A 69 3.69 4.01 -14.63
N PRO A 70 4.49 3.87 -15.69
CA PRO A 70 5.87 4.37 -15.72
C PRO A 70 5.96 5.85 -15.33
N GLY A 71 6.64 6.13 -14.21
CA GLY A 71 6.80 7.48 -13.66
C GLY A 71 5.57 8.08 -12.95
N VAL A 72 4.45 7.37 -12.90
CA VAL A 72 3.20 7.82 -12.26
C VAL A 72 2.99 7.04 -10.97
N TYR A 73 2.85 7.76 -9.86
CA TYR A 73 2.75 7.17 -8.52
C TYR A 73 1.46 7.57 -7.83
N MET A 74 0.88 6.62 -7.11
CA MET A 74 -0.27 6.81 -6.22
C MET A 74 0.09 6.29 -4.82
N ARG A 75 -0.51 6.88 -3.80
CA ARG A 75 -0.26 6.60 -2.39
C ARG A 75 -1.58 6.63 -1.64
N GLU A 76 -1.53 6.28 -0.36
CA GLU A 76 -2.68 6.09 0.51
C GLU A 76 -3.45 4.81 0.17
N SER A 77 -3.64 3.95 1.17
CA SER A 77 -4.20 2.60 0.94
C SER A 77 -5.63 2.63 0.41
N ASP A 78 -6.43 3.62 0.80
CA ASP A 78 -7.83 3.75 0.36
C ASP A 78 -7.93 4.13 -1.11
N ASP A 79 -7.14 5.12 -1.54
CA ASP A 79 -7.09 5.56 -2.95
C ASP A 79 -6.59 4.44 -3.86
N LEU A 80 -5.58 3.70 -3.41
CA LEU A 80 -5.06 2.53 -4.14
C LEU A 80 -6.10 1.42 -4.28
N ILE A 81 -6.83 1.11 -3.20
CA ILE A 81 -7.91 0.11 -3.24
C ILE A 81 -9.01 0.56 -4.20
N ALA A 82 -9.46 1.81 -4.11
CA ALA A 82 -10.50 2.34 -4.98
C ALA A 82 -10.07 2.30 -6.46
N HIS A 83 -8.83 2.69 -6.76
CA HIS A 83 -8.26 2.66 -8.10
C HIS A 83 -8.29 1.26 -8.72
N TYR A 84 -7.75 0.26 -8.02
CA TYR A 84 -7.67 -1.10 -8.55
C TYR A 84 -9.00 -1.84 -8.50
N ALA A 85 -9.87 -1.55 -7.53
CA ALA A 85 -11.21 -2.10 -7.49
C ALA A 85 -12.03 -1.66 -8.72
N ALA A 86 -12.01 -0.37 -9.03
CA ALA A 86 -12.67 0.18 -10.22
C ALA A 86 -12.06 -0.37 -11.53
N ALA A 87 -10.73 -0.47 -11.62
CA ALA A 87 -10.05 -0.96 -12.82
C ALA A 87 -10.30 -2.44 -13.12
N HIS A 88 -10.56 -3.26 -12.10
CA HIS A 88 -10.71 -4.72 -12.24
C HIS A 88 -12.13 -5.24 -11.95
N GLY A 89 -13.09 -4.36 -11.68
CA GLY A 89 -14.47 -4.74 -11.38
C GLY A 89 -14.61 -5.54 -10.08
N VAL A 90 -13.77 -5.26 -9.09
CA VAL A 90 -13.80 -5.91 -7.78
C VAL A 90 -14.75 -5.14 -6.86
N ASP A 91 -15.74 -5.83 -6.28
CA ASP A 91 -16.51 -5.28 -5.17
C ASP A 91 -15.73 -5.46 -3.87
N VAL A 92 -15.34 -4.35 -3.25
CA VAL A 92 -14.59 -4.36 -1.98
C VAL A 92 -15.44 -4.90 -0.83
N GLY A 93 -16.78 -4.80 -0.92
CA GLY A 93 -17.71 -5.36 0.05
C GLY A 93 -17.69 -6.89 0.12
N ASP A 94 -17.23 -7.55 -0.95
CA ASP A 94 -17.13 -9.00 -1.05
C ASP A 94 -15.77 -9.55 -0.55
N LEU A 95 -14.94 -8.72 0.09
CA LEU A 95 -13.61 -9.09 0.62
C LEU A 95 -13.66 -9.22 2.16
N PRO A 96 -14.11 -10.36 2.71
CA PRO A 96 -14.43 -10.48 4.13
C PRO A 96 -13.20 -10.35 5.05
N THR A 97 -12.00 -10.76 4.61
CA THR A 97 -10.80 -10.66 5.46
C THR A 97 -10.33 -9.20 5.56
N LEU A 98 -10.37 -8.47 4.45
CA LEU A 98 -10.10 -7.05 4.36
C LEU A 98 -11.08 -6.27 5.22
N ASP A 99 -12.39 -6.55 5.09
CA ASP A 99 -13.42 -5.91 5.89
C ASP A 99 -13.21 -6.15 7.39
N GLN A 100 -12.97 -7.40 7.81
CA GLN A 100 -12.67 -7.73 9.20
C GLN A 100 -11.42 -7.02 9.72
N TYR A 101 -10.37 -6.91 8.89
CA TYR A 101 -9.16 -6.20 9.25
C TYR A 101 -9.41 -4.69 9.43
N ILE A 102 -10.15 -4.07 8.52
CA ILE A 102 -10.49 -2.64 8.55
C ILE A 102 -11.35 -2.33 9.77
N ARG A 103 -12.44 -3.07 9.98
CA ARG A 103 -13.38 -2.80 11.09
C ARG A 103 -12.86 -3.23 12.46
N GLY A 104 -11.88 -4.14 12.50
CA GLY A 104 -11.28 -4.62 13.73
C GLY A 104 -9.90 -3.98 13.98
N PRO A 105 -8.80 -4.73 13.81
CA PRO A 105 -7.46 -4.30 14.23
C PRO A 105 -7.03 -2.92 13.71
N LEU A 106 -7.36 -2.57 12.46
CA LEU A 106 -6.87 -1.32 11.87
C LEU A 106 -7.44 -0.07 12.56
N VAL A 107 -8.72 -0.08 12.95
CA VAL A 107 -9.35 1.03 13.70
C VAL A 107 -8.63 1.23 15.02
N THR A 108 -8.46 0.18 15.82
CA THR A 108 -7.76 0.27 17.11
C THR A 108 -6.32 0.76 16.96
N ILE A 109 -5.61 0.30 15.92
CA ILE A 109 -4.25 0.77 15.64
C ILE A 109 -4.24 2.27 15.28
N ALA A 110 -5.23 2.75 14.52
CA ALA A 110 -5.32 4.17 14.17
C ALA A 110 -5.56 5.03 15.41
N GLU A 111 -6.48 4.62 16.29
CA GLU A 111 -6.78 5.27 17.57
C GLU A 111 -5.53 5.37 18.46
N LEU A 112 -4.86 4.24 18.72
CA LEU A 112 -3.66 4.21 19.55
C LEU A 112 -2.52 5.08 18.99
N ARG A 113 -2.40 5.17 17.65
CA ARG A 113 -1.39 6.02 17.03
C ARG A 113 -1.71 7.51 17.16
N ALA A 114 -2.98 7.88 17.13
CA ALA A 114 -3.40 9.25 17.41
C ALA A 114 -3.08 9.62 18.86
N GLU A 115 -3.44 8.76 19.82
CA GLU A 115 -3.12 8.95 21.24
C GLU A 115 -1.61 9.09 21.49
N ILE A 116 -0.79 8.21 20.91
CA ILE A 116 0.68 8.31 21.01
C ILE A 116 1.21 9.62 20.42
N ALA A 117 0.60 10.13 19.35
CA ALA A 117 1.02 11.39 18.76
C ALA A 117 0.69 12.58 19.67
N GLU A 118 -0.48 12.57 20.32
CA GLU A 118 -0.89 13.57 21.32
C GLU A 118 0.05 13.56 22.54
N LEU A 119 0.42 12.38 23.05
CA LEU A 119 1.33 12.26 24.20
C LEU A 119 2.78 12.69 23.91
N ARG A 120 3.16 12.78 22.63
CA ARG A 120 4.49 13.21 22.19
C ARG A 120 4.55 14.68 21.77
N GLY A 121 3.38 15.34 21.67
CA GLY A 121 3.24 16.79 21.48
C GLY A 121 3.40 17.54 22.80
#